data_AF-A0A7Y5JS33-F1
#
_entry.id   AF-A0A7Y5JS33-F1
#
_cell.length_a   1.000
_cell.length_b   1.000
_cell.length_c   1.000
_cell.angle_alpha   90.00
_cell.angle_beta   90.00
_cell.angle_gamma   90.00
#
_symmetry.space_group_name_H-M   'P 1'
#
loop_
_entity.id
_entity.type
_entity.pdbx_description
1 polymer ?
#
loop_
_entity_poly.entity_id
_entity_poly.type
_entity_poly.pdbx_seq_one_letter_code
_entity_poly.pdbx_strand_id
1 'polypeptide(L)'
;MYPYAAAQPTFTQVVPKNPAIAVLASFFLPGLGTMLNGQAGRGVLILLGYCVSWMLVIVFVGILGVFGFWVWGMVDAYQGAREWNARHGIYS
;
A
#
# COMPACT_ATOMS: atom_id res chain seq x y z
N MET A 1 31.76 -33.06 27.07
CA MET A 1 30.64 -32.18 27.48
C MET A 1 30.50 -31.13 26.39
N TYR A 2 29.49 -31.22 25.52
CA TYR A 2 29.31 -30.27 24.42
C TYR A 2 28.66 -28.99 24.96
N PRO A 3 29.19 -27.78 24.67
CA PRO A 3 28.54 -26.55 25.07
C PRO A 3 27.24 -26.38 24.27
N TYR A 4 26.13 -26.19 24.98
CA TYR A 4 24.85 -25.81 24.40
C TYR A 4 25.01 -24.43 23.75
N ALA A 5 25.14 -24.38 22.42
CA ALA A 5 25.11 -23.13 21.69
C ALA A 5 23.70 -22.54 21.83
N ALA A 6 23.56 -21.56 22.74
CA ALA A 6 22.32 -20.83 22.89
C ALA A 6 21.98 -20.15 21.55
N ALA A 7 20.90 -20.59 20.92
CA ALA A 7 20.35 -19.95 19.74
C ALA A 7 20.07 -18.48 20.08
N GLN A 8 20.80 -17.57 19.45
CA GLN A 8 20.60 -16.13 19.63
C GLN A 8 19.20 -15.78 19.09
N PRO A 9 18.35 -15.06 19.86
CA PRO A 9 17.07 -14.61 19.35
C PRO A 9 17.32 -13.73 18.13
N THR A 10 16.79 -14.13 16.98
CA THR A 10 16.89 -13.36 15.75
C THR A 10 15.93 -12.18 15.88
N PHE A 11 16.43 -11.01 16.25
CA PHE A 11 15.64 -9.79 16.22
C PHE A 11 15.36 -9.44 14.76
N THR A 12 14.17 -9.75 14.26
CA THR A 12 13.74 -9.29 12.94
C THR A 12 13.61 -7.77 13.00
N GLN A 13 14.55 -7.05 12.39
CA GLN A 13 14.49 -5.61 12.30
C GLN A 13 13.29 -5.21 11.45
N VAL A 14 12.31 -4.54 12.06
CA VAL A 14 11.11 -4.06 11.36
C VAL A 14 11.43 -2.76 10.64
N VAL A 15 11.31 -2.73 9.31
CA VAL A 15 11.67 -1.56 8.48
C VAL A 15 10.48 -0.61 8.31
N PRO A 16 10.52 0.63 8.84
CA PRO A 16 9.43 1.60 8.71
C PRO A 16 8.96 1.80 7.26
N LYS A 17 7.65 1.90 7.07
CA LYS A 17 7.04 2.33 5.80
C LYS A 17 6.94 3.84 5.77
N ASN A 18 7.31 4.47 4.64
CA ASN A 18 7.18 5.90 4.47
C ASN A 18 5.85 6.23 3.76
N PRO A 19 4.89 6.90 4.43
CA PRO A 19 3.59 7.24 3.82
C PRO A 19 3.71 8.12 2.58
N ALA A 20 4.69 9.03 2.52
CA ALA A 20 4.88 9.91 1.38
C ALA A 20 5.31 9.13 0.13
N ILE A 21 6.21 8.15 0.29
CA ILE A 21 6.64 7.29 -0.82
C ILE A 21 5.48 6.40 -1.28
N ALA A 22 4.67 5.89 -0.34
CA ALA A 22 3.49 5.10 -0.69
C ALA A 22 2.47 5.93 -1.50
N VAL A 23 2.21 7.18 -1.10
CA VAL A 23 1.35 8.10 -1.85
C VAL A 23 1.91 8.40 -3.23
N LEU A 24 3.21 8.72 -3.32
CA LEU A 24 3.86 9.00 -4.61
C LEU A 24 3.79 7.79 -5.55
N ALA A 25 3.96 6.57 -5.05
CA ALA A 25 3.76 5.37 -5.85
C ALA A 25 2.32 5.28 -6.38
N SER A 26 1.32 5.52 -5.52
CA SER A 26 -0.09 5.53 -5.92
C SER A 26 -0.49 6.70 -6.83
N PHE A 27 0.22 7.82 -6.78
CA PHE A 27 0.02 8.96 -7.67
C PHE A 27 0.32 8.57 -9.13
N PHE A 28 1.41 7.84 -9.37
CA PHE A 28 1.75 7.37 -10.71
C PHE A 28 0.89 6.18 -11.16
N LEU A 29 0.54 5.28 -10.24
CA LEU A 29 -0.32 4.15 -10.54
C LEU A 29 -1.18 3.78 -9.32
N PRO A 30 -2.50 3.99 -9.38
CA PRO A 30 -3.40 3.75 -8.27
C PRO A 30 -3.27 2.35 -7.66
N GLY A 31 -3.17 2.30 -6.34
CA GLY A 31 -3.05 1.06 -5.59
C GLY A 31 -1.62 0.53 -5.45
N LEU A 32 -0.60 1.10 -6.13
CA LEU A 32 0.79 0.66 -5.95
C LEU A 32 1.30 0.84 -4.52
N GLY A 33 1.07 2.00 -3.91
CA GLY A 33 1.50 2.24 -2.54
C GLY A 33 0.89 1.24 -1.57
N THR A 34 -0.37 0.88 -1.78
CA THR A 34 -1.09 -0.16 -1.03
C THR A 34 -0.43 -1.53 -1.18
N MET A 35 0.01 -1.90 -2.39
CA MET A 35 0.76 -3.15 -2.63
C MET A 35 2.11 -3.13 -1.89
N LEU A 36 2.83 -2.01 -1.92
CA LEU A 36 4.13 -1.84 -1.24
C LEU A 36 4.00 -1.90 0.30
N ASN A 37 2.83 -1.55 0.83
CA ASN A 37 2.49 -1.69 2.24
C ASN A 37 2.14 -3.13 2.65
N GLY A 38 2.17 -4.09 1.71
CA GLY A 38 1.83 -5.50 1.95
C GLY A 38 0.36 -5.84 1.77
N GLN A 39 -0.46 -4.89 1.31
CA GLN A 39 -1.90 -5.09 1.07
C GLN A 39 -2.18 -5.32 -0.43
N ALA A 40 -1.47 -6.26 -1.05
CA ALA A 40 -1.49 -6.46 -2.51
C ALA A 40 -2.89 -6.68 -3.09
N GLY A 41 -3.73 -7.50 -2.44
CA GLY A 41 -5.09 -7.77 -2.90
C GLY A 41 -5.95 -6.50 -2.99
N ARG A 42 -5.87 -5.61 -1.99
CA ARG A 42 -6.57 -4.31 -2.02
C ARG A 42 -6.00 -3.39 -3.09
N GLY A 43 -4.68 -3.31 -3.21
CA GLY A 43 -4.03 -2.51 -4.25
C GLY A 43 -4.43 -2.94 -5.66
N VAL A 44 -4.53 -4.25 -5.91
CA VAL A 44 -4.97 -4.80 -7.20
C VAL A 44 -6.45 -4.45 -7.47
N LEU A 45 -7.31 -4.50 -6.46
CA LEU A 45 -8.72 -4.10 -6.61
C LEU A 45 -8.85 -2.62 -7.01
N ILE A 46 -8.07 -1.73 -6.38
CA ILE A 46 -8.03 -0.31 -6.73
C ILE A 46 -7.57 -0.13 -8.19
N LEU A 47 -6.50 -0.81 -8.59
CA LEU A 47 -5.97 -0.74 -9.95
C LEU A 47 -6.96 -1.27 -10.99
N LEU A 48 -7.63 -2.39 -10.71
CA LEU A 48 -8.66 -2.95 -11.59
C LEU A 48 -9.85 -2.01 -11.72
N GLY A 49 -10.32 -1.41 -10.62
CA GLY A 49 -11.39 -0.41 -10.64
C GLY A 49 -11.00 0.83 -11.46
N TYR A 50 -9.74 1.27 -11.37
CA TYR A 50 -9.20 2.33 -12.20
C TYR A 50 -9.19 1.96 -13.69
N CYS A 51 -8.74 0.76 -14.06
CA CYS A 51 -8.75 0.27 -15.44
C CYS A 51 -10.17 0.16 -16.01
N VAL A 52 -11.12 -0.37 -15.23
CA VAL A 52 -12.54 -0.43 -15.63
C VAL A 52 -13.10 0.98 -15.80
N SER A 53 -12.73 1.92 -14.95
CA SER A 53 -13.18 3.31 -15.06
C SER A 53 -12.71 3.95 -16.36
N TRP A 54 -11.48 3.67 -16.82
CA TRP A 54 -11.01 4.09 -18.14
C TRP A 54 -11.86 3.54 -19.29
N MET A 55 -12.29 2.28 -19.21
CA MET A 55 -13.21 1.71 -20.20
C MET A 55 -14.58 2.40 -20.22
N LEU A 56 -15.02 2.94 -19.07
CA LEU A 56 -16.30 3.63 -18.93
C LEU A 56 -16.23 5.14 -19.28
N VAL A 57 -15.05 5.67 -19.65
CA VAL A 57 -14.92 7.09 -20.03
C VAL A 57 -15.77 7.41 -21.27
N ILE A 58 -15.99 6.43 -22.17
CA ILE A 58 -16.84 6.58 -23.36
C ILE A 58 -18.28 6.99 -23.04
N VAL A 59 -18.77 6.68 -21.83
CA VAL A 59 -20.12 7.04 -21.35
C VAL A 59 -20.09 8.18 -20.34
N PHE A 60 -18.99 8.95 -20.26
CA PHE A 60 -18.70 10.04 -19.31
C PHE A 60 -18.68 9.67 -17.82
N VAL A 61 -19.41 8.64 -17.39
CA VAL A 61 -19.42 8.12 -16.01
C VAL A 61 -18.02 7.66 -15.57
N GLY A 62 -17.22 7.13 -16.50
CA GLY A 62 -15.84 6.70 -16.21
C GLY A 62 -14.92 7.81 -15.74
N ILE A 63 -15.17 9.08 -16.06
CA ILE A 63 -14.33 10.21 -15.63
C ILE A 63 -14.35 10.31 -14.10
N LEU A 64 -15.53 10.23 -13.48
CA LEU A 64 -15.66 10.24 -12.02
C LEU A 64 -14.99 9.02 -11.39
N GLY A 65 -15.07 7.87 -12.05
CA GLY A 65 -14.39 6.65 -11.62
C GLY A 65 -12.86 6.79 -11.66
N VAL A 66 -12.30 7.32 -12.76
CA VAL A 66 -10.85 7.52 -12.94
C VAL A 66 -10.31 8.42 -11.81
N PHE A 67 -10.92 9.58 -11.58
CA PHE A 67 -10.52 10.46 -10.47
C PHE A 67 -10.77 9.84 -9.09
N GLY A 68 -11.90 9.15 -8.92
CA GLY A 68 -12.27 8.49 -7.66
C GLY A 68 -11.27 7.41 -7.25
N PHE A 69 -10.98 6.46 -8.13
CA PHE A 69 -10.00 5.40 -7.86
C PHE A 69 -8.57 5.94 -7.77
N TRP A 70 -8.23 6.99 -8.51
CA TRP A 70 -6.92 7.63 -8.42
C TRP A 70 -6.67 8.28 -7.05
N VAL A 71 -7.62 9.10 -6.58
CA VAL A 71 -7.54 9.70 -5.24
C VAL A 71 -7.63 8.63 -4.14
N TRP A 72 -8.54 7.67 -4.29
CA TRP A 72 -8.67 6.57 -3.34
C TRP A 72 -7.36 5.78 -3.22
N GLY A 73 -6.69 5.47 -4.33
CA GLY A 73 -5.40 4.78 -4.31
C GLY A 73 -4.31 5.51 -3.53
N MET A 74 -4.30 6.84 -3.56
CA MET A 74 -3.37 7.65 -2.75
C MET A 74 -3.74 7.64 -1.27
N VAL A 75 -5.03 7.83 -0.94
CA VAL A 75 -5.53 7.85 0.44
C VAL A 75 -5.31 6.50 1.12
N ASP A 76 -5.65 5.41 0.43
CA ASP A 76 -5.49 4.04 0.93
C ASP A 76 -4.01 3.69 1.15
N ALA A 77 -3.12 4.11 0.23
CA ALA A 77 -1.68 3.93 0.41
C ALA A 77 -1.12 4.70 1.63
N TYR A 78 -1.60 5.93 1.87
CA TYR A 78 -1.20 6.70 3.05
C TYR A 78 -1.65 6.03 4.34
N GLN A 79 -2.93 5.67 4.43
CA GLN A 79 -3.52 5.04 5.60
C GLN A 79 -2.87 3.69 5.86
N GLY A 80 -2.69 2.87 4.83
CA GLY A 80 -2.04 1.57 4.93
C GLY A 80 -0.59 1.63 5.43
N ALA A 81 0.18 2.65 5.04
CA ALA A 81 1.55 2.84 5.54
C ALA A 81 1.55 3.21 7.03
N ARG A 82 0.65 4.11 7.45
CA ARG A 82 0.52 4.51 8.86
C ARG A 82 0.02 3.38 9.76
N GLU A 83 -0.98 2.63 9.30
CA GLU A 83 -1.49 1.47 10.03
C GLU A 83 -0.41 0.39 10.18
N TRP A 84 0.38 0.14 9.13
CA TRP A 84 1.48 -0.79 9.20
C TRP A 84 2.52 -0.33 10.24
N ASN A 85 2.91 0.95 10.22
CA ASN A 85 3.87 1.50 11.18
C ASN A 85 3.34 1.38 12.63
N ALA A 86 2.08 1.76 12.85
CA ALA A 86 1.44 1.71 14.16
C ALA A 86 1.36 0.28 14.72
N ARG A 87 1.06 -0.72 13.88
CA ARG A 87 1.03 -2.14 14.28
C ARG A 87 2.40 -2.68 14.70
N HIS A 88 3.49 -2.02 14.28
CA HIS A 88 4.86 -2.41 14.61
C HIS A 88 5.51 -1.47 15.63
N GLY A 89 4.74 -0.61 16.31
CA GLY A 89 5.26 0.31 17.32
C GLY A 89 6.13 1.44 16.76
N ILE A 90 6.05 1.68 15.45
CA ILE A 90 6.75 2.76 14.78
C ILE A 90 5.79 3.96 14.72
N TYR A 91 6.09 4.99 15.50
CA TYR A 91 5.41 6.27 15.44
C TYR A 91 6.30 7.24 14.68
N SER A 92 5.93 7.51 13.43
CA SER A 92 6.62 8.44 12.51
C SER A 92 5.76 9.66 12.25
#